data_AF-A0A5J4RSL2-F1
#
_entry.id   AF-A0A5J4RSL2-F1
#
_cell.length_a   1.000
_cell.length_b   1.000
_cell.length_c   1.000
_cell.angle_alpha   90.00
_cell.angle_beta   90.00
_cell.angle_gamma   90.00
#
_symmetry.space_group_name_H-M   'P 1'
#
loop_
_entity.id
_entity.type
_entity.pdbx_description
1 polymer ?
#
loop_
_entity_poly.entity_id
_entity_poly.type
_entity_poly.pdbx_seq_one_letter_code
_entity_poly.pdbx_strand_id
1 'polypeptide(L)'
;ALNSGGGLYNYIVSNQTLELSNVTFDNCSAVNGGAIYSNINAGGKLIIENSCKLSQCKATLGNGGGIFVYINFASQFEFEIIDTIIEYCEAKSDTSYDIPPTGYGGGIFLFGPGDYDPSSQRLDLKGMKIYNNSASSGGQSLYVVMTKVEEWCKYGGEGEYVKGNYSDGISNKNELQGIAKDQSSFNTLYPQEIQAQQNHLQYFWTSQIASLISVGVILNVSNTDAPLQFSIKGRGMIQDKLCVKLIEIESKTSV
;
A
#
# COMPACT_ATOMS: atom_id res chain seq x y z
N ALA A 1 -7.73 -11.80 26.42
CA ALA A 1 -7.04 -10.51 26.27
C ALA A 1 -6.78 -10.30 24.79
N LEU A 2 -7.26 -9.19 24.21
CA LEU A 2 -6.99 -8.84 22.80
C LEU A 2 -5.59 -8.20 22.77
N ASN A 3 -4.56 -9.03 22.82
CA ASN A 3 -3.17 -8.56 22.91
C ASN A 3 -2.79 -7.86 21.61
N SER A 4 -2.34 -6.61 21.67
CA SER A 4 -1.72 -5.90 20.54
C SER A 4 -0.22 -5.79 20.80
N GLY A 5 0.63 -5.84 19.78
CA GLY A 5 2.08 -5.73 19.95
C GLY A 5 2.67 -6.96 20.64
N GLY A 6 2.78 -8.08 19.94
CA GLY A 6 3.19 -9.37 20.52
C GLY A 6 4.62 -9.38 21.10
N GLY A 7 5.48 -8.47 20.62
CA GLY A 7 6.80 -8.20 21.21
C GLY A 7 6.88 -6.84 21.90
N LEU A 8 6.28 -5.80 21.30
CA LEU A 8 6.33 -4.43 21.82
C LEU A 8 4.98 -3.73 21.63
N TYR A 9 4.47 -3.18 22.73
CA TYR A 9 3.30 -2.31 22.75
C TYR A 9 3.68 -0.98 23.39
N ASN A 10 3.56 0.13 22.66
CA ASN A 10 3.99 1.44 23.14
C ASN A 10 3.07 2.60 22.74
N TYR A 11 3.19 3.69 23.50
CA TYR A 11 2.68 5.02 23.20
C TYR A 11 3.84 5.99 23.28
N ILE A 12 4.13 6.68 22.18
CA ILE A 12 5.22 7.65 22.08
C ILE A 12 4.57 9.03 21.92
N VAL A 13 4.60 9.80 22.99
CA VAL A 13 3.89 11.08 23.10
C VAL A 13 4.77 12.17 23.67
N SER A 14 4.34 13.43 23.56
CA SER A 14 4.99 14.57 24.22
C SER A 14 6.48 14.71 23.88
N ASN A 15 6.80 14.64 22.58
CA ASN A 15 8.17 14.70 22.04
C ASN A 15 9.11 13.57 22.50
N GLN A 16 8.58 12.45 23.00
CA GLN A 16 9.39 11.27 23.31
C GLN A 16 9.95 10.63 22.03
N THR A 17 11.10 9.96 22.16
CA THR A 17 11.71 9.18 21.09
C THR A 17 11.90 7.75 21.57
N LEU A 18 11.48 6.79 20.76
CA LEU A 18 11.82 5.38 20.89
C LEU A 18 12.66 4.99 19.67
N GLU A 19 13.91 4.61 19.93
CA GLU A 19 14.83 4.11 18.93
C GLU A 19 15.04 2.61 19.16
N LEU A 20 14.87 1.82 18.09
CA LEU A 20 15.17 0.40 18.07
C LEU A 20 16.36 0.18 17.15
N SER A 21 17.43 -0.40 17.69
CA SER A 21 18.69 -0.68 16.98
C SER A 21 19.12 -2.11 17.27
N ASN A 22 19.45 -2.87 16.22
CA ASN A 22 19.86 -4.28 16.31
C ASN A 22 18.87 -5.20 17.06
N VAL A 23 17.56 -4.90 16.98
CA VAL A 23 16.51 -5.68 17.64
C VAL A 23 15.91 -6.69 16.66
N THR A 24 15.69 -7.93 17.12
CA THR A 24 14.96 -8.95 16.37
C THR A 24 13.64 -9.28 17.05
N PHE A 25 12.55 -9.20 16.30
CA PHE A 25 11.25 -9.76 16.64
C PHE A 25 11.03 -10.99 15.74
N ASP A 26 10.97 -12.17 16.32
CA ASP A 26 10.74 -13.42 15.57
C ASP A 26 9.52 -14.14 16.13
N ASN A 27 8.65 -14.61 15.23
CA ASN A 27 7.46 -15.40 15.54
C ASN A 27 6.53 -14.75 16.59
N CYS A 28 6.46 -13.41 16.60
CA CYS A 28 5.58 -12.66 17.50
C CYS A 28 4.14 -12.68 16.98
N SER A 29 3.15 -12.75 17.87
CA SER A 29 1.74 -12.84 17.47
C SER A 29 0.85 -12.01 18.37
N ALA A 30 -0.08 -11.29 17.76
CA ALA A 30 -1.03 -10.39 18.42
C ALA A 30 -2.31 -10.26 17.58
N VAL A 31 -3.32 -9.55 18.08
CA VAL A 31 -4.49 -9.14 17.29
C VAL A 31 -4.08 -8.10 16.26
N ASN A 32 -3.45 -7.00 16.70
CA ASN A 32 -2.87 -5.97 15.83
C ASN A 32 -1.38 -5.84 16.13
N GLY A 33 -0.56 -5.64 15.10
CA GLY A 33 0.87 -5.46 15.27
C GLY A 33 1.50 -6.73 15.82
N GLY A 34 1.66 -7.76 14.98
CA GLY A 34 2.13 -9.07 15.45
C GLY A 34 3.40 -8.99 16.28
N ALA A 35 4.35 -8.14 15.88
CA ALA A 35 5.48 -7.74 16.71
C ALA A 35 5.24 -6.42 17.43
N ILE A 36 5.03 -5.34 16.66
CA ILE A 36 5.02 -3.97 17.20
C ILE A 36 3.63 -3.36 17.03
N TYR A 37 3.10 -2.86 18.14
CA TYR A 37 2.00 -1.89 18.12
C TYR A 37 2.52 -0.58 18.69
N SER A 38 2.40 0.50 17.92
CA SER A 38 2.85 1.83 18.34
C SER A 38 1.77 2.88 18.09
N ASN A 39 1.58 3.76 19.07
CA ASN A 39 0.80 4.99 18.92
C ASN A 39 1.74 6.19 18.98
N ILE A 40 1.81 6.98 17.92
CA ILE A 40 2.71 8.12 17.76
C ILE A 40 1.88 9.40 17.69
N ASN A 41 2.06 10.29 18.66
CA ASN A 41 1.28 11.53 18.77
C ASN A 41 2.09 12.64 19.46
N ALA A 42 1.66 13.89 19.34
CA ALA A 42 2.17 15.01 20.12
C ALA A 42 3.72 15.12 20.12
N GLY A 43 4.32 15.00 18.95
CA GLY A 43 5.78 15.07 18.74
C GLY A 43 6.52 13.76 18.89
N GLY A 44 5.82 12.65 19.17
CA GLY A 44 6.44 11.34 19.36
C GLY A 44 7.23 10.87 18.13
N LYS A 45 8.32 10.14 18.37
CA LYS A 45 9.22 9.64 17.34
C LYS A 45 9.49 8.16 17.50
N LEU A 46 9.25 7.38 16.46
CA LEU A 46 9.66 5.97 16.37
C LEU A 46 10.71 5.83 15.27
N ILE A 47 11.91 5.42 15.65
CA ILE A 47 13.01 5.18 14.72
C ILE A 47 13.36 3.69 14.85
N ILE A 48 13.28 2.95 13.73
CA ILE A 48 13.66 1.54 13.67
C ILE A 48 14.83 1.44 12.69
N GLU A 49 16.01 1.14 13.21
CA GLU A 49 17.25 1.26 12.46
C GLU A 49 18.27 0.16 12.76
N ASN A 50 19.44 0.26 12.11
CA ASN A 50 20.63 -0.53 12.41
C ASN A 50 20.35 -2.05 12.45
N SER A 51 20.05 -2.63 11.29
CA SER A 51 19.88 -4.08 11.13
C SER A 51 18.81 -4.70 12.04
N CYS A 52 17.75 -3.95 12.37
CA CYS A 52 16.57 -4.53 12.98
C CYS A 52 15.90 -5.57 12.06
N LYS A 53 15.24 -6.55 12.66
CA LYS A 53 14.54 -7.60 11.92
C LYS A 53 13.19 -7.94 12.55
N LEU A 54 12.15 -7.95 11.73
CA LEU A 54 10.84 -8.49 12.06
C LEU A 54 10.57 -9.68 11.13
N SER A 55 10.39 -10.86 11.72
CA SER A 55 10.33 -12.12 10.99
C SER A 55 9.18 -12.99 11.52
N GLN A 56 8.40 -13.57 10.61
CA GLN A 56 7.34 -14.53 10.94
C GLN A 56 6.29 -13.98 11.93
N CYS A 57 6.11 -12.66 11.97
CA CYS A 57 5.20 -12.02 12.91
C CYS A 57 3.77 -12.01 12.38
N LYS A 58 2.77 -12.06 13.27
CA LYS A 58 1.38 -12.30 12.88
C LYS A 58 0.36 -11.44 13.60
N ALA A 59 -0.44 -10.72 12.82
CA ALA A 59 -1.72 -10.18 13.26
C ALA A 59 -2.80 -11.23 13.00
N THR A 60 -3.37 -11.77 14.07
CA THR A 60 -4.23 -12.97 14.04
C THR A 60 -5.67 -12.68 13.63
N LEU A 61 -6.16 -11.49 13.94
CA LEU A 61 -7.55 -11.04 13.72
C LEU A 61 -7.61 -9.53 13.42
N GLY A 62 -6.50 -8.94 12.97
CA GLY A 62 -6.34 -7.50 12.87
C GLY A 62 -5.39 -7.11 11.76
N ASN A 63 -4.76 -5.96 11.92
CA ASN A 63 -3.91 -5.36 10.90
C ASN A 63 -2.45 -5.29 11.36
N GLY A 64 -1.52 -5.15 10.39
CA GLY A 64 -0.10 -4.98 10.70
C GLY A 64 0.52 -6.29 11.19
N GLY A 65 0.79 -7.23 10.30
CA GLY A 65 1.34 -8.53 10.69
C GLY A 65 2.68 -8.40 11.41
N GLY A 66 3.56 -7.52 10.95
CA GLY A 66 4.74 -7.09 11.70
C GLY A 66 4.45 -5.89 12.60
N ILE A 67 4.11 -4.76 11.98
CA ILE A 67 3.96 -3.46 12.62
C ILE A 67 2.57 -2.91 12.38
N PHE A 68 1.92 -2.51 13.47
CA PHE A 68 0.74 -1.66 13.44
C PHE A 68 1.12 -0.31 14.02
N VAL A 69 0.94 0.77 13.24
CA VAL A 69 1.25 2.12 13.70
C VAL A 69 0.03 3.02 13.58
N TYR A 70 -0.36 3.62 14.70
CA TYR A 70 -1.31 4.71 14.77
C TYR A 70 -0.55 6.04 14.79
N ILE A 71 -0.83 6.94 13.86
CA ILE A 71 -0.17 8.26 13.79
C ILE A 71 -1.22 9.37 13.76
N ASN A 72 -1.13 10.34 14.66
CA ASN A 72 -1.90 11.57 14.51
C ASN A 72 -1.18 12.55 13.54
N PHE A 73 -1.54 12.50 12.27
CA PHE A 73 -0.92 13.29 11.20
C PHE A 73 -1.13 14.79 11.35
N ALA A 74 -2.13 15.24 12.11
CA ALA A 74 -2.34 16.65 12.41
C ALA A 74 -1.33 17.22 13.42
N SER A 75 -0.63 16.34 14.15
CA SER A 75 0.39 16.72 15.13
C SER A 75 1.80 16.50 14.58
N GLN A 76 2.82 17.03 15.27
CA GLN A 76 4.18 16.62 14.96
C GLN A 76 4.37 15.14 15.31
N PHE A 77 5.11 14.40 14.49
CA PHE A 77 5.51 13.02 14.75
C PHE A 77 6.81 12.72 13.98
N GLU A 78 7.41 11.56 14.19
CA GLU A 78 8.44 11.02 13.31
C GLU A 78 8.29 9.50 13.27
N PHE A 79 8.28 8.92 12.08
CA PHE A 79 8.31 7.47 11.90
C PHE A 79 9.25 7.11 10.77
N GLU A 80 10.38 6.51 11.15
CA GLU A 80 11.45 6.16 10.23
C GLU A 80 11.80 4.68 10.33
N ILE A 81 12.00 4.05 9.16
CA ILE A 81 12.54 2.70 9.06
C ILE A 81 13.76 2.71 8.14
N ILE A 82 14.92 2.41 8.72
CA ILE A 82 16.22 2.46 8.07
C ILE A 82 16.92 1.11 8.25
N ASP A 83 17.51 0.55 7.19
CA ASP A 83 18.26 -0.72 7.26
C ASP A 83 17.59 -1.82 8.09
N THR A 84 16.29 -2.03 7.87
CA THR A 84 15.47 -2.98 8.64
C THR A 84 14.83 -3.99 7.71
N ILE A 85 14.84 -5.26 8.11
CA ILE A 85 14.22 -6.35 7.35
C ILE A 85 12.84 -6.68 7.97
N ILE A 86 11.80 -6.69 7.16
CA ILE A 86 10.45 -7.13 7.53
C ILE A 86 10.02 -8.24 6.58
N GLU A 87 10.07 -9.48 7.04
CA GLU A 87 9.83 -10.65 6.20
C GLU A 87 8.88 -11.68 6.82
N TYR A 88 8.17 -12.41 5.96
CA TYR A 88 7.27 -13.51 6.35
C TYR A 88 6.20 -13.13 7.39
N CYS A 89 5.86 -11.85 7.50
CA CYS A 89 4.82 -11.37 8.39
C CYS A 89 3.44 -11.51 7.75
N GLU A 90 2.42 -11.80 8.56
CA GLU A 90 1.08 -12.13 8.09
C GLU A 90 -0.01 -11.31 8.81
N ALA A 91 -0.91 -10.70 8.05
CA ALA A 91 -2.14 -10.09 8.57
C ALA A 91 -3.37 -10.92 8.19
N LYS A 92 -4.08 -11.43 9.21
CA LYS A 92 -5.31 -12.21 9.05
C LYS A 92 -6.54 -11.38 9.39
N SER A 93 -7.53 -11.43 8.50
CA SER A 93 -8.83 -10.82 8.73
C SER A 93 -9.61 -11.61 9.80
N ASP A 94 -10.30 -10.90 10.68
CA ASP A 94 -11.37 -11.45 11.49
C ASP A 94 -12.58 -11.70 10.59
N THR A 95 -13.03 -12.96 10.49
CA THR A 95 -14.19 -13.35 9.68
C THR A 95 -15.51 -13.25 10.45
N SER A 96 -15.47 -12.82 11.71
CA SER A 96 -16.65 -12.69 12.57
C SER A 96 -17.41 -11.39 12.31
N TYR A 97 -16.72 -10.35 11.83
CA TYR A 97 -17.26 -9.01 11.59
C TYR A 97 -16.58 -8.36 10.39
N ASP A 98 -17.36 -7.65 9.58
CA ASP A 98 -16.82 -6.86 8.46
C ASP A 98 -16.26 -5.49 8.89
N ILE A 99 -16.73 -4.97 10.03
CA ILE A 99 -16.44 -3.63 10.53
C ILE A 99 -16.00 -3.72 12.00
N PRO A 100 -14.85 -3.11 12.40
CA PRO A 100 -13.90 -2.41 11.54
C PRO A 100 -13.13 -3.38 10.62
N PRO A 101 -12.64 -2.91 9.46
CA PRO A 101 -11.90 -3.74 8.50
C PRO A 101 -10.55 -4.25 9.07
N THR A 102 -10.26 -5.53 8.83
CA THR A 102 -9.06 -6.23 9.30
C THR A 102 -8.37 -7.02 8.18
N GLY A 103 -7.15 -7.54 8.43
CA GLY A 103 -6.38 -8.33 7.47
C GLY A 103 -5.55 -7.52 6.47
N TYR A 104 -5.25 -6.26 6.78
CA TYR A 104 -4.44 -5.37 5.94
C TYR A 104 -3.02 -5.20 6.48
N GLY A 105 -2.07 -4.99 5.57
CA GLY A 105 -0.69 -4.64 5.94
C GLY A 105 0.05 -5.82 6.56
N GLY A 106 0.43 -6.82 5.76
CA GLY A 106 1.10 -8.03 6.26
C GLY A 106 2.41 -7.72 6.97
N GLY A 107 3.22 -6.82 6.40
CA GLY A 107 4.37 -6.25 7.09
C GLY A 107 3.96 -5.08 7.98
N ILE A 108 3.42 -4.01 7.39
CA ILE A 108 3.10 -2.75 8.05
C ILE A 108 1.67 -2.32 7.73
N PHE A 109 0.91 -1.97 8.76
CA PHE A 109 -0.33 -1.22 8.64
C PHE A 109 -0.17 0.15 9.31
N LEU A 110 -0.37 1.21 8.52
CA LEU A 110 -0.23 2.60 8.96
C LEU A 110 -1.56 3.32 8.78
N PHE A 111 -2.06 3.93 9.85
CA PHE A 111 -3.33 4.65 9.83
C PHE A 111 -3.39 5.74 10.90
N GLY A 112 -4.31 6.68 10.72
CA GLY A 112 -4.64 7.64 11.76
C GLY A 112 -5.33 8.90 11.22
N PRO A 113 -5.68 9.84 12.11
CA PRO A 113 -6.41 11.04 11.76
C PRO A 113 -5.47 12.17 11.28
N GLY A 114 -6.05 13.17 10.64
CA GLY A 114 -5.35 14.38 10.22
C GLY A 114 -4.74 14.31 8.82
N ASP A 115 -4.21 15.44 8.37
CA ASP A 115 -3.62 15.59 7.05
C ASP A 115 -2.11 15.69 7.17
N TYR A 116 -1.41 14.66 6.71
CA TYR A 116 0.05 14.66 6.70
C TYR A 116 0.59 15.67 5.68
N ASP A 117 1.62 16.41 6.07
CA ASP A 117 2.40 17.27 5.18
C ASP A 117 3.70 16.56 4.75
N PRO A 118 3.79 16.04 3.51
CA PRO A 118 4.96 15.33 3.02
C PRO A 118 6.23 16.19 2.97
N SER A 119 6.09 17.52 2.88
CA SER A 119 7.24 18.43 2.85
C SER A 119 8.07 18.40 4.13
N SER A 120 7.47 17.89 5.20
CA SER A 120 8.12 17.76 6.50
C SER A 120 8.97 16.51 6.66
N GLN A 121 8.89 15.54 5.73
CA GLN A 121 9.75 14.35 5.67
C GLN A 121 9.72 13.47 6.94
N ARG A 122 8.69 13.60 7.77
CA ARG A 122 8.55 12.91 9.07
C ARG A 122 8.07 11.46 8.97
N LEU A 123 7.75 11.00 7.76
CA LEU A 123 7.37 9.63 7.47
C LEU A 123 8.27 9.10 6.36
N ASP A 124 9.28 8.31 6.73
CA ASP A 124 10.32 7.84 5.84
C ASP A 124 10.53 6.32 5.96
N LEU A 125 10.13 5.59 4.92
CA LEU A 125 10.29 4.14 4.83
C LEU A 125 11.35 3.73 3.79
N LYS A 126 12.16 4.66 3.27
CA LYS A 126 13.07 4.40 2.14
C LYS A 126 14.11 3.32 2.42
N GLY A 127 14.53 3.18 3.68
CA GLY A 127 15.61 2.28 4.07
C GLY A 127 15.19 0.85 4.38
N MET A 128 13.89 0.53 4.32
CA MET A 128 13.40 -0.81 4.67
C MET A 128 13.59 -1.82 3.53
N LYS A 129 13.82 -3.08 3.91
CA LYS A 129 13.66 -4.26 3.05
C LYS A 129 12.45 -5.04 3.52
N ILE A 130 11.40 -5.05 2.72
CA ILE A 130 10.12 -5.67 3.04
C ILE A 130 9.72 -6.65 1.93
N TYR A 131 9.55 -7.93 2.28
CA TYR A 131 9.29 -8.98 1.29
C TYR A 131 8.73 -10.25 1.92
N ASN A 132 8.12 -11.11 1.10
CA ASN A 132 7.51 -12.38 1.51
C ASN A 132 6.44 -12.25 2.62
N ASN A 133 5.84 -11.06 2.77
CA ASN A 133 4.74 -10.83 3.69
C ASN A 133 3.41 -11.19 3.02
N SER A 134 2.35 -11.39 3.80
CA SER A 134 1.02 -11.68 3.29
C SER A 134 -0.07 -10.95 4.08
N ALA A 135 -1.13 -10.56 3.39
CA ALA A 135 -2.29 -9.91 3.98
C ALA A 135 -3.55 -10.52 3.38
N SER A 136 -4.54 -10.82 4.22
CA SER A 136 -5.79 -11.45 3.78
C SER A 136 -6.64 -10.50 2.91
N SER A 137 -6.53 -9.19 3.16
CA SER A 137 -7.41 -8.17 2.57
C SER A 137 -6.69 -7.24 1.59
N GLY A 138 -5.44 -6.84 1.88
CA GLY A 138 -4.67 -5.96 1.00
C GLY A 138 -3.38 -5.44 1.62
N GLY A 139 -2.44 -5.01 0.78
CA GLY A 139 -1.12 -4.54 1.18
C GLY A 139 -0.33 -5.66 1.83
N GLN A 140 0.17 -6.59 1.01
CA GLN A 140 0.96 -7.74 1.50
C GLN A 140 2.12 -7.25 2.37
N SER A 141 2.81 -6.19 1.94
CA SER A 141 3.90 -5.58 2.68
C SER A 141 3.45 -4.32 3.42
N LEU A 142 2.83 -3.36 2.73
CA LEU A 142 2.39 -2.10 3.32
C LEU A 142 0.94 -1.82 2.94
N TYR A 143 0.13 -1.50 3.95
CA TYR A 143 -1.18 -0.90 3.76
C TYR A 143 -1.31 0.43 4.51
N VAL A 144 -1.75 1.45 3.80
CA VAL A 144 -1.79 2.83 4.31
C VAL A 144 -3.19 3.41 4.23
N VAL A 145 -3.66 3.95 5.36
CA VAL A 145 -4.91 4.71 5.47
C VAL A 145 -4.55 6.13 5.93
N MET A 146 -4.51 7.06 4.97
CA MET A 146 -4.31 8.48 5.27
C MET A 146 -4.96 9.30 4.16
N THR A 147 -5.49 10.48 4.51
CA THR A 147 -6.11 11.39 3.53
C THR A 147 -5.12 11.86 2.46
N LYS A 148 -3.84 11.99 2.83
CA LYS A 148 -2.74 12.52 1.99
C LYS A 148 -1.84 11.46 1.36
N VAL A 149 -2.38 10.25 1.14
CA VAL A 149 -1.58 9.11 0.65
C VAL A 149 -0.99 9.39 -0.74
N GLU A 150 -1.76 10.03 -1.62
CA GLU A 150 -1.33 10.36 -2.97
C GLU A 150 -0.23 11.43 -2.95
N GLU A 151 -0.38 12.48 -2.14
CA GLU A 151 0.63 13.52 -1.99
C GLU A 151 1.92 12.99 -1.37
N TRP A 152 1.84 12.12 -0.36
CA TRP A 152 3.01 11.47 0.23
C TRP A 152 3.73 10.59 -0.80
N CYS A 153 2.98 9.79 -1.57
CA CYS A 153 3.53 8.97 -2.64
C CYS A 153 4.26 9.79 -3.72
N LYS A 154 3.78 10.99 -4.05
CA LYS A 154 4.38 11.87 -5.06
C LYS A 154 5.61 12.63 -4.58
N TYR A 155 5.81 12.74 -3.26
CA TYR A 155 6.88 13.54 -2.68
C TYR A 155 8.26 12.85 -2.81
N GLY A 156 9.34 13.63 -2.92
CA GLY A 156 10.72 13.13 -3.06
C GLY A 156 11.12 12.64 -4.46
N GLY A 157 10.14 12.16 -5.24
CA GLY A 157 10.34 11.60 -6.58
C GLY A 157 10.24 10.08 -6.55
N GLU A 158 9.54 9.52 -7.54
CA GLU A 158 9.35 8.07 -7.72
C GLU A 158 8.95 7.31 -6.44
N GLY A 159 8.27 7.92 -5.46
CA GLY A 159 7.83 7.25 -4.24
C GLY A 159 8.95 6.86 -3.27
N GLU A 160 10.09 7.57 -3.28
CA GLU A 160 11.28 7.21 -2.49
C GLU A 160 10.99 7.02 -0.99
N TYR A 161 10.13 7.83 -0.38
CA TYR A 161 9.76 7.74 1.05
C TYR A 161 8.84 6.56 1.38
N VAL A 162 8.30 5.87 0.37
CA VAL A 162 7.28 4.82 0.51
C VAL A 162 7.83 3.43 0.14
N LYS A 163 8.63 3.36 -0.92
CA LYS A 163 8.93 2.10 -1.63
C LYS A 163 9.75 1.08 -0.85
N GLY A 164 10.70 1.52 -0.01
CA GLY A 164 11.76 0.64 0.47
C GLY A 164 12.45 -0.07 -0.71
N ASN A 165 12.45 -1.41 -0.71
CA ASN A 165 12.98 -2.26 -1.78
C ASN A 165 11.98 -2.58 -2.92
N TYR A 166 10.81 -1.92 -3.01
CA TYR A 166 9.86 -2.12 -4.10
C TYR A 166 10.41 -1.63 -5.45
N SER A 167 10.29 -2.47 -6.50
CA SER A 167 10.78 -2.18 -7.85
C SER A 167 9.62 -2.08 -8.85
N ASP A 168 9.44 -0.92 -9.47
CA ASP A 168 8.37 -0.68 -10.44
C ASP A 168 8.46 -1.66 -11.62
N GLY A 169 7.33 -2.30 -11.95
CA GLY A 169 7.26 -3.27 -13.06
C GLY A 169 7.86 -4.65 -12.77
N ILE A 170 8.48 -4.85 -11.60
CA ILE A 170 9.05 -6.12 -11.15
C ILE A 170 8.27 -6.66 -9.94
N SER A 171 8.10 -5.83 -8.92
CA SER A 171 7.39 -6.20 -7.69
C SER A 171 5.89 -6.40 -7.92
N ASN A 172 5.28 -7.30 -7.15
CA ASN A 172 3.84 -7.50 -7.18
C ASN A 172 3.12 -6.21 -6.74
N LYS A 173 2.15 -5.72 -7.51
CA LYS A 173 1.37 -4.51 -7.18
C LYS A 173 0.58 -4.62 -5.88
N ASN A 174 0.31 -5.83 -5.40
CA ASN A 174 -0.36 -6.06 -4.12
C ASN A 174 0.57 -5.88 -2.90
N GLU A 175 1.88 -5.66 -3.09
CA GLU A 175 2.81 -5.38 -1.98
C GLU A 175 2.45 -4.07 -1.27
N LEU A 176 2.23 -3.01 -2.04
CA LEU A 176 2.00 -1.65 -1.52
C LEU A 176 0.63 -1.15 -1.96
N GLN A 177 -0.29 -1.06 -1.02
CA GLN A 177 -1.65 -0.57 -1.26
C GLN A 177 -2.05 0.47 -0.22
N GLY A 178 -3.06 1.27 -0.54
CA GLY A 178 -3.61 2.20 0.44
C GLY A 178 -4.87 2.88 -0.06
N ILE A 179 -5.46 3.68 0.82
CA ILE A 179 -6.72 4.36 0.58
C ILE A 179 -6.67 5.78 1.15
N ALA A 180 -7.13 6.73 0.33
CA ALA A 180 -7.20 8.15 0.67
C ALA A 180 -8.41 8.46 1.57
N LYS A 181 -8.38 7.97 2.80
CA LYS A 181 -9.43 8.16 3.82
C LYS A 181 -8.81 8.48 5.16
N ASP A 182 -9.55 9.21 5.98
CA ASP A 182 -9.23 9.36 7.39
C ASP A 182 -9.62 8.09 8.17
N GLN A 183 -9.07 7.98 9.38
CA GLN A 183 -9.31 6.86 10.29
C GLN A 183 -10.80 6.60 10.57
N SER A 184 -11.60 7.66 10.81
CA SER A 184 -13.00 7.49 11.21
C SER A 184 -13.83 6.94 10.07
N SER A 185 -13.61 7.45 8.85
CA SER A 185 -14.22 6.92 7.64
C SER A 185 -13.84 5.47 7.39
N PHE A 186 -12.54 5.15 7.38
CA PHE A 186 -12.05 3.80 7.10
C PHE A 186 -12.62 2.75 8.07
N ASN A 187 -12.72 3.09 9.37
CA ASN A 187 -13.24 2.19 10.40
C ASN A 187 -14.73 1.84 10.24
N THR A 188 -15.45 2.46 9.29
CA THR A 188 -16.86 2.19 9.01
C THR A 188 -17.11 1.59 7.63
N LEU A 189 -16.08 1.41 6.81
CA LEU A 189 -16.21 0.87 5.46
C LEU A 189 -16.31 -0.65 5.47
N TYR A 190 -17.21 -1.18 4.66
CA TYR A 190 -17.25 -2.60 4.33
C TYR A 190 -16.12 -2.99 3.37
N PRO A 191 -15.67 -4.26 3.36
CA PRO A 191 -14.58 -4.73 2.50
C PRO A 191 -14.76 -4.40 1.01
N GLN A 192 -15.98 -4.49 0.49
CA GLN A 192 -16.28 -4.19 -0.92
C GLN A 192 -16.06 -2.71 -1.26
N GLU A 193 -16.39 -1.82 -0.33
CA GLU A 193 -16.19 -0.37 -0.50
C GLU A 193 -14.71 0.00 -0.47
N ILE A 194 -13.92 -0.70 0.37
CA ILE A 194 -12.47 -0.55 0.41
C ILE A 194 -11.86 -1.03 -0.90
N GLN A 195 -12.25 -2.22 -1.39
CA GLN A 195 -11.77 -2.75 -2.67
C GLN A 195 -12.06 -1.82 -3.85
N ALA A 196 -13.20 -1.12 -3.84
CA ALA A 196 -13.56 -0.16 -4.88
C ALA A 196 -12.78 1.17 -4.83
N GLN A 197 -12.21 1.53 -3.67
CA GLN A 197 -11.59 2.83 -3.44
C GLN A 197 -10.07 2.78 -3.18
N GLN A 198 -9.54 1.63 -2.77
CA GLN A 198 -8.11 1.44 -2.56
C GLN A 198 -7.34 1.49 -3.89
N ASN A 199 -6.06 1.83 -3.81
CA ASN A 199 -5.18 1.87 -4.96
C ASN A 199 -3.87 1.14 -4.67
N HIS A 200 -3.25 0.63 -5.74
CA HIS A 200 -1.83 0.28 -5.70
C HIS A 200 -1.03 1.57 -5.64
N LEU A 201 -0.17 1.71 -4.63
CA LEU A 201 0.53 2.98 -4.38
C LEU A 201 1.44 3.37 -5.55
N GLN A 202 1.92 2.38 -6.31
CA GLN A 202 2.69 2.60 -7.54
C GLN A 202 2.04 3.61 -8.50
N TYR A 203 0.72 3.64 -8.60
CA TYR A 203 0.02 4.53 -9.52
C TYR A 203 0.15 6.02 -9.16
N PHE A 204 0.52 6.36 -7.93
CA PHE A 204 0.64 7.75 -7.52
C PHE A 204 2.01 8.36 -7.89
N TRP A 205 3.09 7.59 -7.88
CA TRP A 205 4.45 8.08 -8.22
C TRP A 205 4.94 7.71 -9.61
N THR A 206 4.26 6.78 -10.29
CA THR A 206 4.64 6.42 -11.66
C THR A 206 4.22 7.54 -12.61
N SER A 207 5.20 8.33 -13.07
CA SER A 207 4.99 9.45 -14.00
C SER A 207 4.62 9.00 -15.43
N GLN A 208 4.68 7.70 -15.73
CA GLN A 208 4.37 7.11 -17.04
C GLN A 208 3.25 6.06 -16.97
N ILE A 209 2.07 6.43 -16.49
CA ILE A 209 0.89 5.62 -16.78
C ILE A 209 0.53 5.85 -18.25
N ALA A 210 0.62 4.79 -19.06
CA ALA A 210 0.04 4.77 -20.39
C ALA A 210 -1.46 5.10 -20.28
N SER A 211 -1.87 6.26 -20.79
CA SER A 211 -3.25 6.73 -20.78
C SER A 211 -3.79 6.77 -22.19
N LEU A 212 -4.95 6.17 -22.40
CA LEU A 212 -5.68 6.19 -23.66
C LEU A 212 -6.59 7.43 -23.68
N ILE A 213 -6.40 8.32 -24.65
CA ILE A 213 -7.21 9.54 -24.81
C ILE A 213 -8.33 9.30 -25.82
N SER A 214 -8.03 8.66 -26.95
CA SER A 214 -9.04 8.37 -27.98
C SER A 214 -8.64 7.21 -28.87
N VAL A 215 -9.63 6.48 -29.36
CA VAL A 215 -9.49 5.47 -30.41
C VAL A 215 -10.36 5.86 -31.59
N GLY A 216 -9.76 6.01 -32.77
CA GLY A 216 -10.45 6.21 -34.03
C GLY A 216 -10.31 4.96 -34.89
N VAL A 217 -11.39 4.60 -35.59
CA VAL A 217 -11.40 3.49 -36.55
C VAL A 217 -11.95 4.01 -37.88
N ILE A 218 -11.21 3.79 -38.97
CA ILE A 218 -11.64 4.16 -40.32
C ILE A 218 -11.72 2.90 -41.17
N LEU A 219 -12.90 2.65 -41.73
CA LEU A 219 -13.18 1.59 -42.68
C LEU A 219 -13.58 2.22 -44.02
N ASN A 220 -12.88 1.86 -45.10
CA ASN A 220 -13.27 2.25 -46.44
C ASN A 220 -14.10 1.14 -47.10
N VAL A 221 -15.40 1.35 -47.21
CA VAL A 221 -16.33 0.35 -47.78
C VAL A 221 -16.38 0.35 -49.31
N SER A 222 -15.81 1.36 -49.99
CA SER A 222 -15.75 1.41 -51.46
C SER A 222 -14.46 0.81 -52.03
N ASN A 223 -13.49 0.49 -51.18
CA ASN A 223 -12.26 -0.19 -51.55
C ASN A 223 -12.00 -1.35 -50.58
N THR A 224 -12.38 -2.56 -50.99
CA THR A 224 -12.28 -3.78 -50.17
C THR A 224 -10.84 -4.22 -49.90
N ASP A 225 -9.87 -3.70 -50.67
CA ASP A 225 -8.44 -4.00 -50.47
C ASP A 225 -7.78 -3.02 -49.47
N ALA A 226 -8.47 -1.95 -49.09
CA ALA A 226 -7.95 -1.00 -48.12
C ALA A 226 -8.00 -1.58 -46.69
N PRO A 227 -6.89 -1.55 -45.94
CA PRO A 227 -6.87 -2.10 -44.58
C PRO A 227 -7.71 -1.24 -43.62
N LEU A 228 -8.29 -1.89 -42.61
CA LEU A 228 -8.91 -1.21 -41.47
C LEU A 228 -7.84 -0.42 -40.70
N GLN A 229 -8.06 0.88 -40.52
CA GLN A 229 -7.09 1.75 -39.85
C GLN A 229 -7.53 2.07 -38.42
N PHE A 230 -6.70 1.71 -37.44
CA PHE A 230 -6.84 2.10 -36.05
C PHE A 230 -5.90 3.28 -35.75
N SER A 231 -6.44 4.34 -35.16
CA SER A 231 -5.67 5.46 -34.63
C SER A 231 -5.85 5.50 -33.12
N ILE A 232 -4.76 5.25 -32.39
CA ILE A 232 -4.76 5.28 -30.93
C ILE A 232 -3.95 6.49 -30.48
N LYS A 233 -4.58 7.36 -29.70
CA LYS A 233 -3.96 8.55 -29.13
C LYS A 233 -3.92 8.43 -27.62
N GLY A 234 -2.77 8.73 -27.03
CA GLY A 234 -2.55 8.61 -25.60
C GLY A 234 -1.30 9.34 -25.12
N ARG A 235 -0.99 9.23 -23.83
CA ARG A 235 0.29 9.68 -23.23
C ARG A 235 0.97 8.50 -22.57
N GLY A 236 2.30 8.47 -22.56
CA GLY A 236 3.07 7.40 -21.92
C GLY A 236 2.82 6.01 -22.52
N MET A 237 2.28 5.94 -23.74
CA MET A 237 2.04 4.68 -24.45
C MET A 237 3.39 4.08 -24.86
N ILE A 238 3.70 2.89 -24.37
CA ILE A 238 4.92 2.17 -24.72
C ILE A 238 4.64 1.34 -25.97
N GLN A 239 5.45 1.52 -27.01
CA GLN A 239 5.41 0.70 -28.21
C GLN A 239 5.56 -0.79 -27.83
N ASP A 240 4.81 -1.69 -28.49
CA ASP A 240 4.77 -3.15 -28.25
C ASP A 240 4.07 -3.62 -26.96
N LYS A 241 3.51 -2.72 -26.14
CA LYS A 241 2.68 -3.08 -24.96
C LYS A 241 1.17 -3.02 -25.22
N LEU A 242 0.75 -2.65 -26.42
CA LEU A 242 -0.65 -2.67 -26.84
C LEU A 242 -1.03 -4.07 -27.35
N CYS A 243 -1.93 -4.75 -26.65
CA CYS A 243 -2.52 -6.01 -27.10
C CYS A 243 -3.90 -5.75 -27.73
N VAL A 244 -4.09 -6.19 -28.98
CA VAL A 244 -5.38 -6.12 -29.70
C VAL A 244 -5.82 -7.55 -30.06
N LYS A 245 -7.08 -7.89 -29.79
CA LYS A 245 -7.71 -9.15 -30.21
C LYS A 245 -8.80 -8.85 -31.23
N LEU A 246 -8.70 -9.47 -32.42
CA LEU A 246 -9.76 -9.46 -33.42
C LEU A 246 -10.61 -10.72 -33.27
N ILE A 247 -11.94 -10.57 -33.27
CA ILE A 247 -12.89 -11.67 -33.19
C ILE A 247 -13.83 -11.52 -34.39
N GLU A 248 -13.80 -12.49 -35.30
CA GLU A 248 -14.77 -12.60 -36.38
C GLU A 248 -16.06 -13.23 -35.83
N ILE A 249 -17.20 -12.59 -36.09
CA ILE A 249 -18.51 -13.14 -35.75
C ILE A 249 -19.13 -13.57 -37.07
N GLU A 250 -19.13 -14.88 -37.35
CA GLU A 250 -19.83 -15.42 -38.51
C GLU A 250 -21.33 -15.10 -38.41
N SER A 251 -21.94 -14.73 -39.54
CA SER A 251 -23.38 -14.54 -39.63
C SER A 251 -24.09 -15.84 -39.25
N LYS A 252 -25.08 -15.77 -38.33
CA LYS A 252 -26.03 -16.87 -38.11
C LYS A 252 -26.65 -17.23 -39.46
N THR A 253 -26.19 -18.32 -40.07
CA THR A 253 -26.91 -18.95 -41.18
C THR A 253 -28.25 -19.40 -40.62
N SER A 254 -29.30 -18.67 -41.00
CA SER A 254 -30.68 -19.08 -40.76
C SER A 254 -30.91 -20.28 -41.69
N VAL A 255 -31.00 -21.48 -41.10
CA VAL A 255 -31.47 -22.69 -41.80
C VAL A 255 -32.98 -22.57 -41.99
#